data_AF-A0A919TVR3-F1
#
_entry.id   AF-A0A919TVR3-F1
#
_cell.length_a   1.000
_cell.length_b   1.000
_cell.length_c   1.000
_cell.angle_alpha   90.00
_cell.angle_beta   90.00
_cell.angle_gamma   90.00
#
_symmetry.space_group_name_H-M   'P 1'
#
loop_
_entity.id
_entity.type
_entity.pdbx_description
1 polymer ?
#
loop_
_entity_poly.entity_id
_entity_poly.type
_entity_poly.pdbx_seq_one_letter_code
_entity_poly.pdbx_strand_id
1 'polypeptide(L)'
;MHRRLALLAVATALASTAVITAGRADAAAGCQVKYTISSQWPGGFGAAVDVTNLGDAINGWSLVFNFGAGQTVTQLWNGSVTQSGAAVTVRNAAWNASLGAGGTASFGFNGSWTGSNPVPSSFTLNGVGCTGAVTTTAPTTAPTTAPTTSSPTTTPTTTPTTPPAGSPVKIMALGDSITGSPGCWRALLWQKLPAAQVDFVGTLPGQGCGFTYDGENEGHGGYLAINVANQDLLVGWLAATDPDVVLMHFGTNDVWSNLPTTQILTAFTRLVTQMRASNPNMKIGVAQIIPMNPSSCTECGARAVALNAAIPAWAAGLTTAASPITVVDQWTGFDTATDTYDGVHPNDAGNVKIANRWYPYVSGAIS
;
A
#
# COMPACT_ATOMS: atom_id res chain seq x y z
N MET A 1 91.78 22.00 -39.78
CA MET A 1 91.83 20.60 -39.28
C MET A 1 90.72 20.39 -38.27
N HIS A 2 89.92 19.35 -38.51
CA HIS A 2 89.04 18.57 -37.60
C HIS A 2 88.11 19.28 -36.61
N ARG A 3 86.79 19.23 -36.88
CA ARG A 3 85.76 18.36 -36.24
C ARG A 3 85.56 18.71 -34.74
N ARG A 4 84.34 19.01 -34.27
CA ARG A 4 83.21 18.07 -34.17
C ARG A 4 81.87 18.80 -34.04
N LEU A 5 80.83 18.17 -34.59
CA LEU A 5 79.40 18.46 -34.43
C LEU A 5 78.97 18.50 -32.96
N ALA A 6 78.03 19.40 -32.66
CA ALA A 6 77.03 19.17 -31.62
C ALA A 6 75.68 19.74 -32.12
N LEU A 7 74.76 18.85 -32.49
CA LEU A 7 73.34 19.17 -32.59
C LEU A 7 72.80 19.34 -31.16
N LEU A 8 72.14 20.46 -30.88
CA LEU A 8 71.07 20.49 -29.88
C LEU A 8 69.85 21.17 -30.50
N ALA A 9 68.78 20.39 -30.59
CA ALA A 9 67.45 20.82 -30.94
C ALA A 9 66.90 21.75 -29.85
N VAL A 10 66.30 22.87 -30.25
CA VAL A 10 65.41 23.64 -29.37
C VAL A 10 64.05 23.66 -30.05
N ALA A 11 63.13 22.93 -29.43
CA ALA A 11 61.76 22.76 -29.87
C ALA A 11 61.00 24.08 -29.83
N THR A 12 60.30 24.40 -30.91
CA THR A 12 59.27 25.43 -30.95
C THR A 12 58.12 25.06 -30.02
N ALA A 13 58.01 25.77 -28.88
CA ALA A 13 56.84 25.69 -28.02
C ALA A 13 55.66 26.41 -28.69
N LEU A 14 54.78 25.64 -29.33
CA LEU A 14 53.44 26.10 -29.66
C LEU A 14 52.66 26.23 -28.35
N ALA A 15 52.41 27.47 -27.92
CA ALA A 15 51.46 27.75 -26.85
C ALA A 15 50.04 27.52 -27.39
N SER A 16 49.58 26.27 -27.31
CA SER A 16 48.18 25.93 -27.52
C SER A 16 47.38 26.50 -26.34
N THR A 17 46.70 27.62 -26.55
CA THR A 17 45.62 28.07 -25.68
C THR A 17 44.51 27.03 -25.75
N ALA A 18 44.56 26.04 -24.86
CA ALA A 18 43.41 25.20 -24.57
C ALA A 18 42.35 26.12 -23.96
N VAL A 19 41.41 26.58 -24.78
CA VAL A 19 40.13 27.05 -24.29
C VAL A 19 39.50 25.82 -23.66
N ILE A 20 39.65 25.69 -22.35
CA ILE A 20 38.80 24.81 -21.56
C ILE A 20 37.42 25.45 -21.69
N THR A 21 36.67 25.05 -22.71
CA THR A 21 35.22 25.08 -22.58
C THR A 21 34.98 24.18 -21.39
N ALA A 22 34.82 24.79 -20.20
CA ALA A 22 34.12 24.14 -19.13
C ALA A 22 32.83 23.68 -19.82
N GLY A 23 32.73 22.37 -20.06
CA GLY A 23 31.46 21.78 -20.40
C GLY A 23 30.50 22.37 -19.39
N ARG A 24 29.35 22.87 -19.85
CA ARG A 24 28.27 23.18 -18.92
C ARG A 24 28.27 22.00 -17.96
N ALA A 25 28.44 22.25 -16.66
CA ALA A 25 28.08 21.25 -15.69
C ALA A 25 26.60 21.03 -16.00
N ASP A 26 26.30 20.01 -16.81
CA ASP A 26 24.94 19.58 -17.08
C ASP A 26 24.41 19.34 -15.68
N ALA A 27 23.50 20.22 -15.26
CA ALA A 27 22.80 20.07 -14.00
C ALA A 27 22.30 18.63 -14.01
N ALA A 28 22.81 17.80 -13.10
CA ALA A 28 22.46 16.40 -13.02
C ALA A 28 20.95 16.31 -13.25
N ALA A 29 20.54 15.62 -14.32
CA ALA A 29 19.13 15.45 -14.62
C ALA A 29 18.48 14.99 -13.32
N GLY A 30 17.60 15.82 -12.76
CA GLY A 30 17.26 15.73 -11.34
C GLY A 30 16.36 14.52 -11.06
N CYS A 31 15.21 14.80 -10.47
CA CYS A 31 14.17 13.80 -10.25
C CYS A 31 12.85 14.26 -10.86
N GLN A 32 12.00 13.28 -11.12
CA GLN A 32 10.56 13.50 -11.26
C GLN A 32 9.89 13.00 -9.99
N VAL A 33 8.92 13.77 -9.48
CA VAL A 33 8.12 13.37 -8.33
C VAL A 33 6.65 13.42 -8.69
N LYS A 34 5.96 12.29 -8.54
CA LYS A 34 4.50 12.27 -8.56
C LYS A 34 4.02 12.19 -7.12
N TYR A 35 3.35 13.24 -6.67
CA TYR A 35 2.76 13.29 -5.34
C TYR A 35 1.24 13.26 -5.47
N THR A 36 0.63 12.21 -4.93
CA THR A 36 -0.82 12.00 -5.00
C THR A 36 -1.38 11.97 -3.59
N ILE A 37 -2.34 12.84 -3.30
CA ILE A 37 -3.18 12.65 -2.10
C ILE A 37 -4.14 11.50 -2.43
N SER A 38 -3.85 10.31 -1.90
CA SER A 38 -4.63 9.10 -2.18
C SER A 38 -5.99 9.12 -1.47
N SER A 39 -6.05 9.78 -0.30
CA SER A 39 -7.29 9.99 0.46
C SER A 39 -7.15 11.18 1.40
N GLN A 40 -8.27 11.81 1.77
CA GLN A 40 -8.29 12.93 2.71
C GLN A 40 -9.57 12.89 3.55
N TRP A 41 -9.44 13.19 4.83
CA TRP A 41 -10.54 13.24 5.80
C TRP A 41 -10.34 14.44 6.75
N PRO A 42 -11.34 14.77 7.61
CA PRO A 42 -11.16 15.84 8.59
C PRO A 42 -9.93 15.61 9.47
N GLY A 43 -8.95 16.50 9.35
CA GLY A 43 -7.71 16.47 10.15
C GLY A 43 -6.64 15.50 9.67
N GLY A 44 -6.85 14.75 8.58
CA GLY A 44 -5.83 13.82 8.06
C GLY A 44 -5.92 13.51 6.57
N PHE A 45 -4.89 12.85 6.06
CA PHE A 45 -4.75 12.48 4.65
C PHE A 45 -3.76 11.34 4.47
N GLY A 46 -3.93 10.58 3.40
CA GLY A 46 -2.94 9.65 2.86
C GLY A 46 -2.29 10.25 1.62
N ALA A 47 -0.98 10.04 1.47
CA ALA A 47 -0.22 10.41 0.29
C ALA A 47 0.59 9.24 -0.25
N ALA A 48 0.57 9.06 -1.57
CA ALA A 48 1.46 8.17 -2.30
C ALA A 48 2.44 9.02 -3.12
N VAL A 49 3.72 8.66 -3.05
CA VAL A 49 4.81 9.41 -3.67
C VAL A 49 5.69 8.47 -4.49
N ASP A 50 5.76 8.73 -5.79
CA ASP A 50 6.71 8.08 -6.70
C ASP A 50 7.86 9.04 -6.98
N VAL A 51 9.09 8.57 -6.79
CA VAL A 51 10.32 9.31 -7.07
C VAL A 51 11.07 8.60 -8.19
N THR A 52 11.14 9.23 -9.36
CA THR A 52 11.92 8.72 -10.50
C THR A 52 13.24 9.45 -10.57
N ASN A 53 14.34 8.70 -10.56
CA ASN A 53 15.68 9.23 -10.78
C ASN A 53 15.90 9.52 -12.27
N LEU A 54 16.20 10.76 -12.65
CA LEU A 54 16.48 11.11 -14.06
C LEU A 54 17.98 11.23 -14.34
N GLY A 55 18.82 11.13 -13.31
CA GLY A 55 20.28 11.25 -13.40
C GLY A 55 20.98 9.90 -13.36
N ASP A 56 22.26 9.95 -12.99
CA ASP A 56 23.08 8.75 -12.82
C ASP A 56 22.50 7.82 -11.74
N ALA A 57 22.82 6.53 -11.84
CA ALA A 57 22.37 5.54 -10.86
C ALA A 57 22.83 5.90 -9.43
N ILE A 58 21.91 5.87 -8.49
CA ILE A 58 22.16 6.13 -7.06
C ILE A 58 21.88 4.87 -6.23
N ASN A 59 22.59 4.73 -5.13
CA ASN A 59 22.34 3.71 -4.12
C ASN A 59 22.25 4.37 -2.74
N GLY A 60 21.02 4.49 -2.26
CA GLY A 60 20.64 5.36 -1.16
C GLY A 60 20.04 6.67 -1.69
N TRP A 61 18.80 6.95 -1.28
CA TRP A 61 18.11 8.17 -1.66
C TRP A 61 17.44 8.84 -0.47
N SER A 62 17.42 10.17 -0.52
CA SER A 62 16.80 11.06 0.45
C SER A 62 15.97 12.08 -0.32
N LEU A 63 14.65 12.00 -0.19
CA LEU A 63 13.73 13.00 -0.74
C LEU A 63 13.42 14.04 0.34
N VAL A 64 13.54 15.32 0.00
CA VAL A 64 13.20 16.43 0.89
C VAL A 64 12.15 17.31 0.24
N PHE A 65 11.13 17.69 1.01
CA PHE A 65 10.09 18.65 0.62
C PHE A 65 9.55 19.41 1.84
N ASN A 66 8.80 20.49 1.60
CA ASN A 66 8.19 21.29 2.66
C ASN A 66 6.66 21.23 2.58
N PHE A 67 6.01 21.03 3.72
CA PHE A 67 4.58 21.26 3.87
C PHE A 67 4.25 22.76 3.98
N GLY A 68 3.18 23.19 3.33
CA GLY A 68 2.81 24.60 3.22
C GLY A 68 1.84 25.12 4.28
N ALA A 69 1.12 24.22 4.98
CA ALA A 69 0.02 24.60 5.87
C ALA A 69 -0.02 23.78 7.17
N GLY A 70 1.16 23.54 7.77
CA GLY A 70 1.26 22.89 9.09
C GLY A 70 0.97 21.39 9.08
N GLN A 71 1.01 20.74 7.91
CA GLN A 71 0.82 19.30 7.84
C GLN A 71 1.95 18.55 8.55
N THR A 72 1.63 17.41 9.16
CA THR A 72 2.59 16.56 9.87
C THR A 72 2.47 15.12 9.41
N VAL A 73 3.58 14.48 9.05
CA VAL A 73 3.61 13.03 8.77
C VAL A 73 3.41 12.28 10.08
N THR A 74 2.40 11.40 10.12
CA THR A 74 2.07 10.60 11.31
C THR A 74 2.57 9.16 11.19
N GLN A 75 2.63 8.62 9.97
CA GLN A 75 3.14 7.28 9.70
C GLN A 75 3.64 7.20 8.25
N LEU A 76 4.82 6.66 8.02
CA LEU A 76 5.38 6.44 6.67
C LEU A 76 5.71 4.96 6.47
N TRP A 77 5.49 4.46 5.26
CA TRP A 77 5.90 3.12 4.84
C TRP A 77 6.85 3.19 3.63
N ASN A 78 7.58 2.10 3.36
CA ASN A 78 8.62 2.00 2.33
C ASN A 78 9.77 3.02 2.45
N GLY A 79 10.02 3.50 3.67
CA GLY A 79 11.10 4.40 4.01
C GLY A 79 11.13 4.74 5.50
N SER A 80 11.96 5.72 5.85
CA SER A 80 11.94 6.37 7.17
C SER A 80 11.76 7.86 7.01
N VAL A 81 11.06 8.50 7.95
CA VAL A 81 10.77 9.93 7.91
C VAL A 81 11.37 10.65 9.09
N THR A 82 11.95 11.81 8.84
CA THR A 82 12.16 12.85 9.86
C THR A 82 11.45 14.12 9.42
N GLN A 83 10.81 14.79 10.37
CA GLN A 83 10.14 16.06 10.12
C GLN A 83 10.53 17.08 11.18
N SER A 84 10.90 18.28 10.74
CA SER A 84 11.16 19.43 11.61
C SER A 84 10.40 20.63 11.10
N GLY A 85 9.36 21.05 11.82
CA GLY A 85 8.42 22.05 11.33
C GLY A 85 7.81 21.63 9.99
N ALA A 86 7.95 22.49 8.97
CA ALA A 86 7.47 22.22 7.62
C ALA A 86 8.35 21.22 6.83
N ALA A 87 9.62 21.06 7.20
CA ALA A 87 10.59 20.30 6.41
C ALA A 87 10.48 18.81 6.68
N VAL A 88 10.19 18.02 5.64
CA VAL A 88 10.10 16.56 5.65
C VAL A 88 11.27 15.97 4.89
N THR A 89 11.96 15.02 5.50
CA THR A 89 13.01 14.21 4.87
C THR A 89 12.60 12.75 4.91
N VAL A 90 12.45 12.13 3.74
CA VAL A 90 12.17 10.70 3.60
C VAL A 90 13.42 10.01 3.07
N ARG A 91 13.87 8.96 3.75
CA ARG A 91 14.98 8.11 3.31
C ARG A 91 14.46 6.74 2.90
N ASN A 92 15.13 6.15 1.92
CA ASN A 92 14.85 4.81 1.41
C ASN A 92 14.82 3.74 2.52
N ALA A 93 14.02 2.71 2.30
CA ALA A 93 14.18 1.43 2.97
C ALA A 93 15.37 0.67 2.34
N ALA A 94 15.89 -0.35 3.04
CA ALA A 94 17.05 -1.10 2.55
C ALA A 94 16.81 -1.73 1.16
N TRP A 95 15.59 -2.21 0.90
CA TRP A 95 15.24 -2.93 -0.32
C TRP A 95 14.93 -2.04 -1.54
N ASN A 96 14.65 -0.73 -1.34
CA ASN A 96 14.43 0.23 -2.43
C ASN A 96 15.53 1.28 -2.55
N ALA A 97 16.72 1.01 -1.98
CA ALA A 97 17.85 1.93 -1.98
C ALA A 97 18.42 2.21 -3.38
N SER A 98 18.43 1.20 -4.24
CA SER A 98 19.04 1.26 -5.58
C SER A 98 18.06 1.86 -6.59
N LEU A 99 18.43 2.97 -7.22
CA LEU A 99 17.69 3.60 -8.31
C LEU A 99 18.63 3.88 -9.47
N GLY A 100 18.52 3.07 -10.53
CA GLY A 100 19.16 3.37 -11.82
C GLY A 100 18.59 4.63 -12.47
N ALA A 101 19.20 5.07 -13.58
CA ALA A 101 18.63 6.11 -14.43
C ALA A 101 17.25 5.67 -14.96
N GLY A 102 16.23 6.51 -14.78
CA GLY A 102 14.83 6.21 -15.06
C GLY A 102 14.14 5.28 -14.05
N GLY A 103 14.86 4.81 -13.01
CA GLY A 103 14.29 3.96 -11.96
C GLY A 103 13.39 4.72 -11.01
N THR A 104 12.35 4.07 -10.51
CA THR A 104 11.36 4.66 -9.59
C THR A 104 11.33 3.94 -8.25
N ALA A 105 11.35 4.70 -7.17
CA ALA A 105 10.98 4.21 -5.83
C ALA A 105 9.63 4.81 -5.42
N SER A 106 8.80 3.98 -4.80
CA SER A 106 7.48 4.37 -4.30
C SER A 106 7.41 4.24 -2.79
N PHE A 107 6.93 5.29 -2.13
CA PHE A 107 6.60 5.28 -0.72
C PHE A 107 5.25 5.96 -0.49
N GLY A 108 4.71 5.79 0.70
CA GLY A 108 3.50 6.50 1.08
C GLY A 108 3.50 6.83 2.56
N PHE A 109 2.61 7.73 2.94
CA PHE A 109 2.47 8.12 4.32
C PHE A 109 1.07 8.63 4.62
N ASN A 110 0.69 8.52 5.89
CA ASN A 110 -0.40 9.28 6.45
C ASN A 110 0.14 10.56 7.08
N GLY A 111 -0.62 11.64 6.95
CA GLY A 111 -0.34 12.90 7.61
C GLY A 111 -1.59 13.51 8.24
N SER A 112 -1.38 14.44 9.16
CA SER A 112 -2.41 15.31 9.72
C SER A 112 -2.30 16.70 9.11
N TRP A 113 -3.40 17.46 9.11
CA TRP A 113 -3.44 18.86 8.68
C TRP A 113 -4.45 19.64 9.52
N THR A 114 -4.24 20.96 9.63
CA THR A 114 -5.20 21.88 10.25
C THR A 114 -5.57 22.99 9.27
N GLY A 115 -6.86 23.17 9.01
CA GLY A 115 -7.38 24.19 8.09
C GLY A 115 -7.29 23.84 6.59
N SER A 116 -6.10 23.57 6.05
CA SER A 116 -5.93 23.19 4.63
C SER A 116 -4.79 22.20 4.41
N ASN A 117 -4.84 21.48 3.28
CA ASN A 117 -3.83 20.49 2.91
C ASN A 117 -3.28 20.72 1.48
N PRO A 118 -2.50 21.80 1.25
CA PRO A 118 -1.85 22.03 -0.03
C PRO A 118 -0.73 21.02 -0.30
N VAL A 119 -0.64 20.55 -1.54
CA VAL A 119 0.41 19.63 -1.97
C VAL A 119 1.76 20.36 -2.08
N PRO A 120 2.89 19.77 -1.66
CA PRO A 120 4.21 20.37 -1.84
C PRO A 120 4.54 20.58 -3.32
N SER A 121 5.15 21.72 -3.66
CA SER A 121 5.50 22.09 -5.04
C SER A 121 6.98 21.93 -5.39
N SER A 122 7.84 21.74 -4.39
CA SER A 122 9.30 21.63 -4.56
C SER A 122 9.83 20.40 -3.83
N PHE A 123 10.67 19.64 -4.53
CA PHE A 123 11.31 18.44 -4.04
C PHE A 123 12.79 18.47 -4.37
N THR A 124 13.62 17.90 -3.50
CA THR A 124 15.03 17.61 -3.80
C THR A 124 15.34 16.16 -3.53
N LEU A 125 16.05 15.49 -4.44
CA LEU A 125 16.59 14.14 -4.28
C LEU A 125 18.08 14.24 -4.03
N ASN A 126 18.55 13.76 -2.87
CA ASN A 126 19.95 13.83 -2.46
C ASN A 126 20.55 15.25 -2.54
N GLY A 127 19.73 16.27 -2.28
CA GLY A 127 20.13 17.69 -2.32
C GLY A 127 20.07 18.33 -3.71
N VAL A 128 19.77 17.56 -4.77
CA VAL A 128 19.56 18.07 -6.12
C VAL A 128 18.07 18.34 -6.35
N GLY A 129 17.72 19.52 -6.86
CA GLY A 129 16.32 19.87 -7.15
C GLY A 129 15.69 18.96 -8.20
N CYS A 130 14.44 18.54 -7.97
CA CYS A 130 13.67 17.83 -8.98
C CYS A 130 13.30 18.78 -10.13
N THR A 131 13.85 18.55 -11.31
CA THR A 131 13.60 19.34 -12.53
C THR A 131 12.63 18.65 -13.49
N GLY A 132 12.26 17.39 -13.23
CA GLY A 132 11.20 16.69 -13.95
C GLY A 132 9.80 17.20 -13.56
N ALA A 133 8.78 16.83 -14.34
CA ALA A 133 7.40 17.23 -14.06
C ALA A 133 6.96 16.79 -12.66
N VAL A 134 6.82 17.75 -11.74
CA VAL A 134 6.19 17.50 -10.44
C VAL A 134 4.69 17.45 -10.69
N THR A 135 4.11 16.26 -10.72
CA THR A 135 2.67 16.09 -10.87
C THR A 135 2.05 15.95 -9.50
N THR A 136 1.19 16.91 -9.16
CA THR A 136 0.41 16.91 -7.94
C THR A 136 -1.06 16.68 -8.29
N THR A 137 -1.69 15.72 -7.64
CA THR A 137 -3.14 15.53 -7.76
C THR A 137 -3.75 15.72 -6.38
N ALA A 138 -4.53 16.80 -6.22
CA ALA A 138 -5.38 17.00 -5.06
C ALA A 138 -6.76 16.36 -5.32
N PRO A 139 -7.45 15.81 -4.31
CA PRO A 139 -8.84 15.38 -4.47
C PRO A 139 -9.73 16.61 -4.65
N THR A 140 -10.71 16.54 -5.55
CA THR A 140 -11.60 17.66 -5.91
C THR A 140 -12.70 17.95 -4.88
N THR A 141 -12.59 17.51 -3.63
CA THR A 141 -13.59 17.78 -2.60
C THR A 141 -13.15 18.93 -1.68
N ALA A 142 -13.64 20.13 -2.00
CA ALA A 142 -13.61 21.29 -1.11
C ALA A 142 -14.34 20.97 0.22
N PRO A 143 -13.89 21.51 1.37
CA PRO A 143 -14.56 21.28 2.64
C PRO A 143 -15.88 22.06 2.70
N THR A 144 -17.01 21.35 2.78
CA THR A 144 -18.30 21.97 3.12
C THR A 144 -18.26 22.41 4.58
N THR A 145 -18.56 23.69 4.80
CA THR A 145 -18.66 24.37 6.10
C THR A 145 -19.49 23.62 7.15
N ALA A 146 -19.06 23.73 8.40
CA ALA A 146 -19.55 23.07 9.60
C ALA A 146 -21.08 23.17 9.83
N PRO A 147 -21.76 22.14 10.38
CA PRO A 147 -23.13 22.26 10.86
C PRO A 147 -23.16 22.74 12.32
N THR A 148 -23.92 23.82 12.55
CA THR A 148 -24.41 24.22 13.88
C THR A 148 -25.38 23.19 14.46
N THR A 149 -25.20 22.93 15.74
CA THR A 149 -26.00 22.05 16.61
C THR A 149 -27.51 22.31 16.51
N SER A 150 -28.28 21.29 16.13
CA SER A 150 -29.71 21.17 16.43
C SER A 150 -30.01 19.73 16.87
N SER A 151 -30.79 19.61 17.94
CA SER A 151 -31.19 18.40 18.69
C SER A 151 -31.86 17.29 17.82
N PRO A 152 -31.86 16.01 18.25
CA PRO A 152 -32.19 14.89 17.39
C PRO A 152 -33.70 14.75 17.19
N THR A 153 -34.13 14.54 15.94
CA THR A 153 -35.48 14.10 15.61
C THR A 153 -35.39 12.81 14.80
N THR A 154 -35.88 11.73 15.40
CA THR A 154 -36.27 10.42 14.84
C THR A 154 -35.55 9.95 13.58
N THR A 155 -34.65 8.99 13.78
CA THR A 155 -34.07 8.07 12.79
C THR A 155 -35.14 7.47 11.87
N PRO A 156 -35.02 7.57 10.53
CA PRO A 156 -35.65 6.62 9.64
C PRO A 156 -34.83 5.32 9.67
N THR A 157 -35.46 4.25 10.13
CA THR A 157 -34.96 2.88 9.96
C THR A 157 -34.82 2.58 8.47
N THR A 158 -33.60 2.55 7.95
CA THR A 158 -33.32 1.94 6.64
C THR A 158 -33.36 0.43 6.82
N THR A 159 -34.43 -0.19 6.31
CA THR A 159 -34.51 -1.64 6.15
C THR A 159 -33.39 -2.11 5.22
N PRO A 160 -32.56 -3.11 5.59
CA PRO A 160 -31.58 -3.70 4.69
C PRO A 160 -32.35 -4.35 3.52
N THR A 161 -32.12 -3.84 2.32
CA THR A 161 -32.74 -4.40 1.12
C THR A 161 -31.88 -5.59 0.69
N THR A 162 -32.42 -6.80 0.79
CA THR A 162 -31.86 -7.97 0.11
C THR A 162 -31.63 -7.62 -1.36
N PRO A 163 -30.44 -7.84 -1.94
CA PRO A 163 -30.20 -7.58 -3.36
C PRO A 163 -31.31 -8.24 -4.21
N PRO A 164 -31.83 -7.54 -5.23
CA PRO A 164 -32.78 -8.15 -6.15
C PRO A 164 -32.20 -9.44 -6.72
N ALA A 165 -32.98 -10.52 -6.70
CA ALA A 165 -32.58 -11.79 -7.27
C ALA A 165 -32.07 -11.57 -8.71
N GLY A 166 -30.79 -11.85 -8.94
CA GLY A 166 -30.10 -11.67 -10.23
C GLY A 166 -29.05 -10.56 -10.31
N SER A 167 -28.81 -9.79 -9.24
CA SER A 167 -27.65 -8.88 -9.18
C SER A 167 -26.37 -9.63 -8.74
N PRO A 168 -25.18 -9.29 -9.28
CA PRO A 168 -23.93 -9.86 -8.81
C PRO A 168 -23.71 -9.60 -7.32
N VAL A 169 -23.14 -10.58 -6.61
CA VAL A 169 -22.75 -10.45 -5.21
C VAL A 169 -21.47 -9.62 -5.14
N LYS A 170 -21.49 -8.55 -4.34
CA LYS A 170 -20.34 -7.67 -4.18
C LYS A 170 -19.34 -8.23 -3.18
N ILE A 171 -18.11 -8.45 -3.62
CA ILE A 171 -17.04 -9.11 -2.86
C ILE A 171 -15.90 -8.11 -2.64
N MET A 172 -15.72 -7.69 -1.39
CA MET A 172 -14.55 -6.91 -0.99
C MET A 172 -13.43 -7.84 -0.56
N ALA A 173 -12.32 -7.84 -1.29
CA ALA A 173 -11.08 -8.42 -0.81
C ALA A 173 -10.34 -7.40 0.07
N LEU A 174 -10.39 -7.59 1.39
CA LEU A 174 -9.81 -6.71 2.40
C LEU A 174 -8.50 -7.28 2.92
N GLY A 175 -7.43 -6.50 2.93
CA GLY A 175 -6.19 -6.97 3.54
C GLY A 175 -4.99 -6.07 3.35
N ASP A 176 -3.81 -6.67 3.44
CA ASP A 176 -2.52 -5.99 3.34
C ASP A 176 -1.91 -6.17 1.94
N SER A 177 -0.59 -6.22 1.84
CA SER A 177 0.13 -6.48 0.59
C SER A 177 -0.23 -7.83 -0.01
N ILE A 178 -0.53 -8.86 0.80
CA ILE A 178 -0.91 -10.18 0.30
C ILE A 178 -2.25 -10.10 -0.44
N THR A 179 -3.16 -9.22 -0.01
CA THR A 179 -4.41 -8.96 -0.71
C THR A 179 -4.21 -8.04 -1.89
N GLY A 180 -3.53 -6.90 -1.69
CA GLY A 180 -3.40 -5.84 -2.69
C GLY A 180 -2.31 -6.13 -3.70
N SER A 181 -1.05 -5.90 -3.32
CA SER A 181 0.08 -6.11 -4.22
C SER A 181 1.35 -6.45 -3.43
N PRO A 182 2.20 -7.35 -3.95
CA PRO A 182 2.06 -8.08 -5.23
C PRO A 182 1.29 -9.41 -5.11
N GLY A 183 0.68 -9.85 -6.21
CA GLY A 183 0.04 -11.16 -6.30
C GLY A 183 -1.16 -11.18 -7.25
N CYS A 184 -1.53 -12.38 -7.71
CA CYS A 184 -2.61 -12.59 -8.68
C CYS A 184 -3.71 -13.53 -8.18
N TRP A 185 -3.74 -13.89 -6.89
CA TRP A 185 -4.73 -14.83 -6.37
C TRP A 185 -6.18 -14.36 -6.59
N ARG A 186 -6.45 -13.04 -6.56
CA ARG A 186 -7.79 -12.49 -6.87
C ARG A 186 -8.21 -12.79 -8.31
N ALA A 187 -7.29 -12.56 -9.26
CA ALA A 187 -7.52 -12.87 -10.66
C ALA A 187 -7.77 -14.38 -10.88
N LEU A 188 -6.98 -15.23 -10.23
CA LEU A 188 -7.12 -16.69 -10.29
C LEU A 188 -8.41 -17.19 -9.61
N LEU A 189 -8.86 -16.50 -8.55
CA LEU A 189 -10.13 -16.78 -7.89
C LEU A 189 -11.29 -16.38 -8.81
N TRP A 190 -11.25 -15.18 -9.39
CA TRP A 190 -12.26 -14.69 -10.31
C TRP A 190 -12.47 -15.62 -11.51
N GLN A 191 -11.39 -16.17 -12.10
CA GLN A 191 -11.49 -17.16 -13.19
C GLN A 191 -12.27 -18.43 -12.84
N LYS A 192 -12.34 -18.78 -11.55
CA LYS A 192 -13.08 -19.97 -11.08
C LYS A 192 -14.55 -19.66 -10.83
N LEU A 193 -14.91 -18.39 -10.70
CA LEU A 193 -16.24 -17.93 -10.34
C LEU A 193 -17.07 -17.60 -11.59
N PRO A 194 -18.40 -17.77 -11.54
CA PRO A 194 -19.26 -17.33 -12.62
C PRO A 194 -19.28 -15.79 -12.66
N ALA A 195 -18.59 -15.19 -13.64
CA ALA A 195 -18.40 -13.74 -13.73
C ALA A 195 -19.69 -12.91 -13.68
N ALA A 196 -20.82 -13.45 -14.14
CA ALA A 196 -22.11 -12.76 -14.08
C ALA A 196 -22.75 -12.70 -12.67
N GLN A 197 -22.20 -13.44 -11.69
CA GLN A 197 -22.73 -13.51 -10.32
C GLN A 197 -21.84 -12.81 -9.29
N VAL A 198 -20.68 -12.30 -9.70
CA VAL A 198 -19.72 -11.68 -8.79
C VAL A 198 -19.32 -10.30 -9.30
N ASP A 199 -19.15 -9.38 -8.36
CA ASP A 199 -18.62 -8.03 -8.56
C ASP A 199 -17.56 -7.83 -7.48
N PHE A 200 -16.27 -7.83 -7.84
CA PHE A 200 -15.23 -7.47 -6.89
C PHE A 200 -15.30 -5.97 -6.67
N VAL A 201 -15.29 -5.55 -5.40
CA VAL A 201 -15.43 -4.14 -5.04
C VAL A 201 -14.32 -3.70 -4.11
N GLY A 202 -13.92 -2.44 -4.25
CA GLY A 202 -12.83 -1.86 -3.50
C GLY A 202 -12.45 -0.50 -4.05
N THR A 203 -11.78 0.32 -3.24
CA THR A 203 -11.30 1.63 -3.70
C THR A 203 -10.01 1.55 -4.51
N LEU A 204 -9.33 0.39 -4.50
CA LEU A 204 -8.12 0.14 -5.28
C LEU A 204 -8.42 -0.69 -6.53
N PRO A 205 -7.76 -0.40 -7.65
CA PRO A 205 -7.93 -1.18 -8.87
C PRO A 205 -7.29 -2.57 -8.75
N GLY A 206 -7.70 -3.49 -9.62
CA GLY A 206 -6.99 -4.74 -9.86
C GLY A 206 -5.59 -4.54 -10.45
N GLN A 207 -4.69 -5.48 -10.17
CA GLN A 207 -3.32 -5.51 -10.67
C GLN A 207 -3.28 -6.30 -11.97
N GLY A 208 -2.29 -6.00 -12.82
CA GLY A 208 -2.09 -6.73 -14.08
C GLY A 208 -1.63 -8.17 -13.84
N CYS A 209 -2.44 -9.14 -14.28
CA CYS A 209 -2.16 -10.58 -14.16
C CYS A 209 -2.11 -11.31 -15.52
N GLY A 210 -1.93 -10.56 -16.62
CA GLY A 210 -1.85 -11.11 -17.97
C GLY A 210 -3.19 -11.43 -18.64
N PHE A 211 -4.32 -11.17 -17.97
CA PHE A 211 -5.67 -11.26 -18.51
C PHE A 211 -6.60 -10.26 -17.82
N THR A 212 -7.73 -9.95 -18.47
CA THR A 212 -8.77 -9.09 -17.89
C THR A 212 -9.60 -9.88 -16.90
N TYR A 213 -9.87 -9.26 -15.76
CA TYR A 213 -10.74 -9.75 -14.70
C TYR A 213 -11.27 -8.56 -13.91
N ASP A 214 -12.30 -8.79 -13.13
CA ASP A 214 -12.80 -7.84 -12.14
C ASP A 214 -11.97 -8.00 -10.84
N GLY A 215 -11.25 -6.94 -10.47
CA GLY A 215 -10.08 -7.03 -9.60
C GLY A 215 -9.99 -5.99 -8.51
N GLU A 216 -11.00 -5.14 -8.41
CA GLU A 216 -11.14 -4.11 -7.41
C GLU A 216 -10.99 -4.73 -6.02
N ASN A 217 -10.29 -4.03 -5.14
CA ASN A 217 -9.90 -4.57 -3.85
C ASN A 217 -9.64 -3.47 -2.83
N GLU A 218 -9.48 -3.90 -1.59
CA GLU A 218 -9.14 -3.07 -0.45
C GLU A 218 -7.87 -3.63 0.23
N GLY A 219 -6.86 -3.93 -0.59
CA GLY A 219 -5.57 -4.47 -0.17
C GLY A 219 -4.48 -3.40 -0.05
N HIS A 220 -4.04 -3.11 1.17
CA HIS A 220 -3.13 -1.99 1.45
C HIS A 220 -1.77 -2.48 1.97
N GLY A 221 -0.74 -2.37 1.12
CA GLY A 221 0.62 -2.78 1.47
C GLY A 221 1.15 -2.12 2.75
N GLY A 222 1.65 -2.94 3.68
CA GLY A 222 2.20 -2.47 4.96
C GLY A 222 1.16 -2.04 6.01
N TYR A 223 -0.15 -2.12 5.70
CA TYR A 223 -1.16 -1.75 6.69
C TYR A 223 -1.31 -2.83 7.76
N LEU A 224 -1.54 -2.36 8.99
CA LEU A 224 -1.82 -3.18 10.15
C LEU A 224 -3.33 -3.23 10.38
N ALA A 225 -3.85 -4.38 10.76
CA ALA A 225 -5.25 -4.55 11.18
C ALA A 225 -5.61 -3.61 12.32
N ILE A 226 -4.70 -3.48 13.30
CA ILE A 226 -4.89 -2.58 14.44
C ILE A 226 -5.07 -1.13 13.99
N ASN A 227 -4.30 -0.66 13.02
CA ASN A 227 -4.39 0.73 12.57
C ASN A 227 -5.64 1.00 11.76
N VAL A 228 -5.99 0.10 10.82
CA VAL A 228 -7.23 0.20 10.05
C VAL A 228 -8.45 0.22 10.97
N ALA A 229 -8.47 -0.69 11.96
CA ALA A 229 -9.54 -0.75 12.94
C ALA A 229 -9.60 0.55 13.76
N ASN A 230 -8.47 0.97 14.34
CA ASN A 230 -8.43 2.09 15.27
C ASN A 230 -8.79 3.43 14.66
N GLN A 231 -8.50 3.59 13.37
CA GLN A 231 -8.73 4.81 12.61
C GLN A 231 -10.05 4.76 11.82
N ASP A 232 -10.85 3.69 11.98
CA ASP A 232 -12.12 3.48 11.26
C ASP A 232 -12.01 3.59 9.73
N LEU A 233 -10.84 3.26 9.15
CA LEU A 233 -10.62 3.40 7.71
C LEU A 233 -11.59 2.55 6.88
N LEU A 234 -11.92 1.36 7.39
CA LEU A 234 -12.86 0.44 6.75
C LEU A 234 -14.26 1.04 6.61
N VAL A 235 -14.69 1.95 7.48
CA VAL A 235 -16.02 2.58 7.38
C VAL A 235 -16.18 3.34 6.07
N GLY A 236 -15.15 4.08 5.66
CA GLY A 236 -15.17 4.81 4.39
C GLY A 236 -15.18 3.88 3.18
N TRP A 237 -14.40 2.80 3.22
CA TRP A 237 -14.34 1.81 2.15
C TRP A 237 -15.67 1.06 1.99
N LEU A 238 -16.28 0.65 3.10
CA LEU A 238 -17.60 0.01 3.11
C LEU A 238 -18.67 0.95 2.54
N ALA A 239 -18.68 2.21 2.93
CA ALA A 239 -19.65 3.19 2.42
C ALA A 239 -19.48 3.46 0.91
N ALA A 240 -18.24 3.38 0.39
CA ALA A 240 -17.95 3.63 -1.02
C ALA A 240 -18.32 2.44 -1.94
N THR A 241 -18.37 1.22 -1.41
CA THR A 241 -18.40 -0.01 -2.21
C THR A 241 -19.58 -0.91 -1.90
N ASP A 242 -20.16 -0.79 -0.71
CA ASP A 242 -21.36 -1.50 -0.25
C ASP A 242 -21.28 -3.02 -0.49
N PRO A 243 -20.29 -3.73 0.11
CA PRO A 243 -20.10 -5.16 -0.13
C PRO A 243 -21.14 -6.04 0.58
N ASP A 244 -21.41 -7.20 -0.02
CA ASP A 244 -22.18 -8.29 0.59
C ASP A 244 -21.29 -9.31 1.30
N VAL A 245 -20.08 -9.49 0.77
CA VAL A 245 -19.07 -10.45 1.21
C VAL A 245 -17.74 -9.74 1.44
N VAL A 246 -17.08 -10.01 2.56
CA VAL A 246 -15.71 -9.56 2.81
C VAL A 246 -14.77 -10.77 2.93
N LEU A 247 -13.70 -10.78 2.13
CA LEU A 247 -12.57 -11.69 2.26
C LEU A 247 -11.46 -10.99 3.03
N MET A 248 -11.41 -11.16 4.35
CA MET A 248 -10.42 -10.52 5.22
C MET A 248 -9.18 -11.40 5.35
N HIS A 249 -8.08 -11.00 4.69
CA HIS A 249 -6.74 -11.56 4.88
C HIS A 249 -5.80 -10.49 5.46
N PHE A 250 -5.69 -10.46 6.79
CA PHE A 250 -4.99 -9.40 7.50
C PHE A 250 -4.26 -9.92 8.73
N GLY A 251 -3.36 -9.11 9.31
CA GLY A 251 -2.60 -9.47 10.50
C GLY A 251 -1.13 -9.81 10.25
N THR A 252 -0.70 -9.92 8.98
CA THR A 252 0.70 -10.23 8.65
C THR A 252 1.64 -9.14 9.16
N ASN A 253 1.33 -7.88 8.89
CA ASN A 253 2.15 -6.76 9.34
C ASN A 253 2.09 -6.55 10.85
N ASP A 254 0.95 -6.86 11.49
CA ASP A 254 0.81 -6.81 12.94
C ASP A 254 1.71 -7.85 13.62
N VAL A 255 1.69 -9.10 13.11
CA VAL A 255 2.57 -10.19 13.55
C VAL A 255 4.04 -9.83 13.35
N TRP A 256 4.38 -9.28 12.18
CA TRP A 256 5.73 -8.83 11.88
C TRP A 256 6.19 -7.74 12.85
N SER A 257 5.29 -6.80 13.15
CA SER A 257 5.53 -5.71 14.10
C SER A 257 5.52 -6.14 15.56
N ASN A 258 5.48 -7.45 15.84
CA ASN A 258 5.47 -8.02 17.18
C ASN A 258 4.28 -7.52 18.04
N LEU A 259 3.12 -7.32 17.42
CA LEU A 259 1.93 -6.92 18.14
C LEU A 259 1.25 -8.15 18.77
N PRO A 260 0.72 -8.04 20.01
CA PRO A 260 0.12 -9.17 20.69
C PRO A 260 -1.11 -9.71 19.94
N THR A 261 -1.23 -11.03 19.84
CA THR A 261 -2.41 -11.71 19.26
C THR A 261 -3.73 -11.17 19.81
N THR A 262 -3.80 -10.86 21.10
CA THR A 262 -5.00 -10.30 21.73
C THR A 262 -5.38 -8.94 21.15
N GLN A 263 -4.42 -8.06 20.87
CA GLN A 263 -4.69 -6.76 20.25
C GLN A 263 -5.12 -6.90 18.79
N ILE A 264 -4.51 -7.83 18.05
CA ILE A 264 -4.89 -8.13 16.66
C ILE A 264 -6.35 -8.62 16.62
N LEU A 265 -6.74 -9.52 17.52
CA LEU A 265 -8.12 -10.01 17.59
C LEU A 265 -9.11 -8.93 18.08
N THR A 266 -8.70 -8.02 18.96
CA THR A 266 -9.52 -6.84 19.28
C THR A 266 -9.77 -5.97 18.05
N ALA A 267 -8.74 -5.76 17.22
CA ALA A 267 -8.88 -5.05 15.96
C ALA A 267 -9.82 -5.79 14.99
N PHE A 268 -9.67 -7.11 14.83
CA PHE A 268 -10.58 -7.89 14.00
C PHE A 268 -12.03 -7.78 14.48
N THR A 269 -12.28 -7.80 15.79
CA THR A 269 -13.63 -7.59 16.37
C THR A 269 -14.20 -6.21 15.98
N ARG A 270 -13.37 -5.16 16.01
CA ARG A 270 -13.79 -3.81 15.59
C ARG A 270 -14.07 -3.75 14.09
N LEU A 271 -13.24 -4.38 13.25
CA LEU A 271 -13.49 -4.47 11.80
C LEU A 271 -14.82 -5.20 11.52
N VAL A 272 -15.09 -6.34 12.17
CA VAL A 272 -16.37 -7.06 12.07
C VAL A 272 -17.55 -6.18 12.50
N THR A 273 -17.37 -5.37 13.55
CA THR A 273 -18.40 -4.43 14.02
C THR A 273 -18.71 -3.37 12.96
N GLN A 274 -17.68 -2.80 12.32
CA GLN A 274 -17.85 -1.84 11.23
C GLN A 274 -18.53 -2.48 10.01
N MET A 275 -18.13 -3.71 9.62
CA MET A 275 -18.77 -4.47 8.54
C MET A 275 -20.26 -4.67 8.80
N ARG A 276 -20.63 -5.10 10.00
CA ARG A 276 -22.03 -5.34 10.38
C ARG A 276 -22.85 -4.07 10.55
N ALA A 277 -22.21 -2.96 10.91
CA ALA A 277 -22.85 -1.65 10.93
C ALA A 277 -23.19 -1.17 9.50
N SER A 278 -22.34 -1.50 8.52
CA SER A 278 -22.61 -1.21 7.10
C SER A 278 -23.66 -2.16 6.51
N ASN A 279 -23.51 -3.46 6.75
CA ASN A 279 -24.43 -4.49 6.27
C ASN A 279 -24.65 -5.53 7.39
N PRO A 280 -25.82 -5.55 8.06
CA PRO A 280 -26.08 -6.47 9.16
C PRO A 280 -26.12 -7.95 8.72
N ASN A 281 -26.19 -8.22 7.41
CA ASN A 281 -26.18 -9.55 6.83
C ASN A 281 -24.84 -9.90 6.15
N MET A 282 -23.78 -9.11 6.37
CA MET A 282 -22.47 -9.32 5.75
C MET A 282 -21.97 -10.75 5.98
N LYS A 283 -21.60 -11.45 4.89
CA LYS A 283 -20.89 -12.72 4.98
C LYS A 283 -19.39 -12.43 5.09
N ILE A 284 -18.74 -12.96 6.12
CA ILE A 284 -17.35 -12.61 6.42
C ILE A 284 -16.48 -13.86 6.36
N GLY A 285 -15.53 -13.87 5.43
CA GLY A 285 -14.49 -14.88 5.35
C GLY A 285 -13.24 -14.34 6.01
N VAL A 286 -12.74 -14.99 7.05
CA VAL A 286 -11.49 -14.60 7.72
C VAL A 286 -10.41 -15.61 7.40
N ALA A 287 -9.28 -15.14 6.86
CA ALA A 287 -8.14 -16.01 6.67
C ALA A 287 -7.48 -16.32 8.03
N GLN A 288 -7.19 -17.59 8.30
CA GLN A 288 -5.90 -17.88 8.93
C GLN A 288 -4.83 -17.42 7.95
N ILE A 289 -3.88 -16.59 8.37
CA ILE A 289 -2.88 -16.03 7.47
C ILE A 289 -1.96 -17.12 6.92
N ILE A 290 -1.42 -16.93 5.72
CA ILE A 290 -0.35 -17.80 5.19
C ILE A 290 0.86 -17.84 6.14
N PRO A 291 1.66 -18.92 6.13
CA PRO A 291 2.92 -18.96 6.87
C PRO A 291 3.88 -17.88 6.36
N MET A 292 4.73 -17.38 7.26
CA MET A 292 5.77 -16.41 6.93
C MET A 292 7.09 -16.74 7.60
N ASN A 293 8.17 -16.48 6.89
CA ASN A 293 9.54 -16.68 7.34
C ASN A 293 10.49 -15.64 6.68
N PRO A 294 10.26 -14.33 6.88
CA PRO A 294 11.17 -13.33 6.36
C PRO A 294 12.54 -13.41 7.04
N SER A 295 13.61 -13.17 6.27
CA SER A 295 14.98 -13.23 6.79
C SER A 295 15.27 -12.23 7.93
N SER A 296 14.45 -11.19 8.07
CA SER A 296 14.57 -10.16 9.10
C SER A 296 13.74 -10.42 10.37
N CYS A 297 12.98 -11.52 10.45
CA CYS A 297 12.18 -11.82 11.63
C CYS A 297 12.04 -13.33 11.85
N THR A 298 12.92 -13.88 12.68
CA THR A 298 12.99 -15.30 13.03
C THR A 298 11.79 -15.78 13.85
N GLU A 299 11.15 -14.90 14.61
CA GLU A 299 10.00 -15.25 15.46
C GLU A 299 8.65 -15.12 14.72
N CYS A 300 8.64 -14.52 13.53
CA CYS A 300 7.40 -14.22 12.81
C CYS A 300 6.59 -15.48 12.49
N GLY A 301 7.24 -16.58 12.11
CA GLY A 301 6.56 -17.86 11.89
C GLY A 301 5.82 -18.36 13.14
N ALA A 302 6.47 -18.33 14.31
CA ALA A 302 5.85 -18.74 15.58
C ALA A 302 4.70 -17.81 16.00
N ARG A 303 4.85 -16.50 15.78
CA ARG A 303 3.79 -15.52 16.05
C ARG A 303 2.59 -15.71 15.10
N ALA A 304 2.82 -16.02 13.83
CA ALA A 304 1.77 -16.36 12.88
C ALA A 304 1.00 -17.63 13.31
N VAL A 305 1.72 -18.67 13.78
CA VAL A 305 1.08 -19.86 14.38
C VAL A 305 0.18 -19.47 15.56
N ALA A 306 0.66 -18.62 16.46
CA ALA A 306 -0.12 -18.19 17.62
C ALA A 306 -1.39 -17.42 17.24
N LEU A 307 -1.32 -16.51 16.26
CA LEU A 307 -2.50 -15.83 15.72
C LEU A 307 -3.48 -16.83 15.09
N ASN A 308 -3.00 -17.71 14.20
CA ASN A 308 -3.83 -18.68 13.51
C ASN A 308 -4.50 -19.68 14.44
N ALA A 309 -3.84 -20.06 15.55
CA ALA A 309 -4.44 -20.92 16.56
C ALA A 309 -5.62 -20.25 17.30
N ALA A 310 -5.62 -18.92 17.41
CA ALA A 310 -6.65 -18.18 18.14
C ALA A 310 -7.85 -17.78 17.27
N ILE A 311 -7.66 -17.64 15.95
CA ILE A 311 -8.70 -17.22 15.00
C ILE A 311 -9.97 -18.08 15.04
N PRO A 312 -9.91 -19.45 15.05
CA PRO A 312 -11.12 -20.27 15.06
C PRO A 312 -12.05 -20.02 16.25
N ALA A 313 -11.49 -19.94 17.47
CA ALA A 313 -12.28 -19.68 18.67
C ALA A 313 -12.84 -18.25 18.67
N TRP A 314 -12.05 -17.27 18.21
CA TRP A 314 -12.50 -15.88 18.04
C TRP A 314 -13.67 -15.78 17.06
N ALA A 315 -13.56 -16.40 15.88
CA ALA A 315 -14.60 -16.38 14.85
C ALA A 315 -15.89 -17.05 15.35
N ALA A 316 -15.77 -18.21 16.02
CA ALA A 316 -16.91 -18.90 16.62
C ALA A 316 -17.61 -18.06 17.71
N GLY A 317 -16.87 -17.26 18.46
CA GLY A 317 -17.44 -16.36 19.49
C GLY A 317 -18.20 -15.16 18.94
N LEU A 318 -17.99 -14.79 17.66
CA LEU A 318 -18.62 -13.62 17.03
C LEU A 318 -19.60 -13.97 15.90
N THR A 319 -19.53 -15.18 15.35
CA THR A 319 -20.38 -15.61 14.22
C THR A 319 -21.87 -15.60 14.60
N THR A 320 -22.73 -15.22 13.66
CA THR A 320 -24.20 -15.26 13.85
C THR A 320 -24.86 -15.86 12.61
N ALA A 321 -26.13 -16.27 12.71
CA ALA A 321 -26.87 -16.77 11.56
C ALA A 321 -27.08 -15.70 10.47
N ALA A 322 -27.26 -14.43 10.87
CA ALA A 322 -27.49 -13.33 9.94
C ALA A 322 -26.19 -12.86 9.26
N SER A 323 -25.08 -12.82 9.99
CA SER A 323 -23.76 -12.41 9.50
C SER A 323 -22.72 -13.47 9.90
N PRO A 324 -22.64 -14.58 9.12
CA PRO A 324 -21.73 -15.66 9.44
C PRO A 324 -20.27 -15.24 9.24
N ILE A 325 -19.42 -15.66 10.17
CA ILE A 325 -17.96 -15.61 10.04
C ILE A 325 -17.46 -17.03 9.77
N THR A 326 -16.78 -17.22 8.64
CA THR A 326 -16.17 -18.49 8.25
C THR A 326 -14.65 -18.34 8.23
N VAL A 327 -13.96 -19.23 8.93
CA VAL A 327 -12.49 -19.29 8.87
C VAL A 327 -12.07 -20.01 7.59
N VAL A 328 -11.21 -19.36 6.81
CA VAL A 328 -10.60 -19.87 5.60
C VAL A 328 -9.13 -20.17 5.89
N ASP A 329 -8.79 -21.45 5.86
CA ASP A 329 -7.43 -21.92 6.14
C ASP A 329 -6.50 -21.64 4.95
N GLN A 330 -5.71 -20.57 5.02
CA GLN A 330 -4.62 -20.28 4.07
C GLN A 330 -3.29 -20.89 4.50
N TRP A 331 -3.24 -21.54 5.66
CA TRP A 331 -2.02 -22.05 6.26
C TRP A 331 -1.67 -23.45 5.77
N THR A 332 -2.63 -24.38 5.82
CA THR A 332 -2.34 -25.81 5.59
C THR A 332 -1.90 -26.06 4.15
N GLY A 333 -0.73 -26.68 3.99
CA GLY A 333 -0.15 -27.02 2.68
C GLY A 333 0.54 -25.86 1.97
N PHE A 334 0.69 -24.72 2.64
CA PHE A 334 1.49 -23.58 2.17
C PHE A 334 2.91 -23.67 2.76
N ASP A 335 3.92 -23.47 1.92
CA ASP A 335 5.34 -23.57 2.27
C ASP A 335 6.05 -22.28 1.86
N THR A 336 6.59 -21.55 2.83
CA THR A 336 7.28 -20.27 2.58
C THR A 336 8.40 -20.37 1.56
N ALA A 337 9.14 -21.48 1.51
CA ALA A 337 10.29 -21.60 0.63
C ALA A 337 9.90 -21.80 -0.84
N THR A 338 8.73 -22.40 -1.11
CA THR A 338 8.30 -22.75 -2.48
C THR A 338 7.13 -21.92 -2.97
N ASP A 339 6.33 -21.34 -2.07
CA ASP A 339 5.11 -20.59 -2.39
C ASP A 339 5.26 -19.08 -2.19
N THR A 340 6.41 -18.59 -1.71
CA THR A 340 6.73 -17.15 -1.62
C THR A 340 8.00 -16.82 -2.39
N TYR A 341 8.22 -15.54 -2.68
CA TYR A 341 9.48 -15.08 -3.27
C TYR A 341 10.43 -14.41 -2.26
N ASP A 342 9.95 -14.01 -1.08
CA ASP A 342 10.72 -13.31 -0.04
C ASP A 342 10.49 -13.86 1.38
N GLY A 343 9.82 -15.00 1.50
CA GLY A 343 9.41 -15.59 2.77
C GLY A 343 8.05 -15.12 3.27
N VAL A 344 7.40 -14.14 2.61
CA VAL A 344 6.12 -13.55 3.07
C VAL A 344 5.09 -13.45 1.96
N HIS A 345 5.47 -12.89 0.81
CA HIS A 345 4.54 -12.59 -0.27
C HIS A 345 4.43 -13.76 -1.25
N PRO A 346 3.21 -14.15 -1.65
CA PRO A 346 3.01 -15.31 -2.49
C PRO A 346 3.61 -15.11 -3.89
N ASN A 347 4.34 -16.12 -4.37
CA ASN A 347 4.69 -16.24 -5.78
C ASN A 347 3.52 -16.87 -6.57
N ASP A 348 3.69 -17.22 -7.84
CA ASP A 348 2.61 -17.79 -8.67
C ASP A 348 1.99 -19.06 -8.06
N ALA A 349 2.81 -19.97 -7.50
CA ALA A 349 2.33 -21.19 -6.85
C ALA A 349 1.53 -20.88 -5.57
N GLY A 350 2.04 -19.97 -4.74
CA GLY A 350 1.32 -19.49 -3.56
C GLY A 350 -0.01 -18.81 -3.90
N ASN A 351 -0.03 -17.99 -4.95
CA ASN A 351 -1.25 -17.33 -5.41
C ASN A 351 -2.33 -18.34 -5.85
N VAL A 352 -1.94 -19.44 -6.52
CA VAL A 352 -2.86 -20.53 -6.86
C VAL A 352 -3.44 -21.18 -5.60
N LYS A 353 -2.60 -21.43 -4.58
CA LYS A 353 -3.06 -22.02 -3.31
C LYS A 353 -4.05 -21.10 -2.60
N ILE A 354 -3.74 -19.80 -2.51
CA ILE A 354 -4.62 -18.82 -1.87
C ILE A 354 -5.99 -18.77 -2.57
N ALA A 355 -5.99 -18.70 -3.90
CA ALA A 355 -7.21 -18.69 -4.70
C ALA A 355 -8.06 -19.96 -4.47
N ASN A 356 -7.41 -21.14 -4.45
CA ASN A 356 -8.09 -22.42 -4.22
C ASN A 356 -8.72 -22.53 -2.82
N ARG A 357 -8.14 -21.88 -1.80
CA ARG A 357 -8.70 -21.86 -0.45
C ARG A 357 -9.88 -20.91 -0.32
N TRP A 358 -9.84 -19.76 -1.01
CA TRP A 358 -10.96 -18.82 -1.04
C TRP A 358 -12.15 -19.34 -1.86
N TYR A 359 -11.89 -20.11 -2.92
CA TYR A 359 -12.94 -20.53 -3.87
C TYR A 359 -14.15 -21.23 -3.22
N PRO A 360 -14.00 -22.26 -2.36
CA PRO A 360 -15.15 -22.91 -1.72
C PRO A 360 -15.98 -21.97 -0.86
N TYR A 361 -15.32 -21.03 -0.17
CA TYR A 361 -16.00 -20.02 0.65
C TYR A 361 -16.83 -19.09 -0.23
N VAL A 362 -16.21 -18.50 -1.26
CA VAL A 362 -16.90 -17.56 -2.15
C VAL A 362 -18.03 -18.26 -2.91
N SER A 363 -17.78 -19.46 -3.44
CA SER A 363 -18.80 -20.24 -4.14
C SER A 363 -20.04 -20.52 -3.29
N GLY A 364 -19.87 -20.77 -1.98
CA GLY A 364 -21.00 -20.94 -1.06
C GLY A 364 -21.62 -19.62 -0.60
N ALA A 365 -20.88 -18.51 -0.68
CA ALA A 365 -21.38 -17.18 -0.33
C ALA A 365 -22.26 -16.58 -1.44
N ILE A 366 -22.07 -16.99 -2.70
CA ILE A 366 -22.82 -16.48 -3.86
C ILE A 366 -23.99 -17.36 -4.31
N SER A 367 -24.10 -18.58 -3.77
CA SER A 367 -25.22 -19.51 -4.00
C SER A 367 -26.42 -19.21 -3.10
#